data_AF-A0A832AWP1-F1
#
_entry.id   AF-A0A832AWP1-F1
#
_cell.length_a   1.000
_cell.length_b   1.000
_cell.length_c   1.000
_cell.angle_alpha   90.00
_cell.angle_beta   90.00
_cell.angle_gamma   90.00
#
_symmetry.space_group_name_H-M   'P 1'
#
loop_
_entity.id
_entity.type
_entity.pdbx_description
1 polymer ?
#
loop_
_entity_poly.entity_id
_entity_poly.type
_entity_poly.pdbx_seq_one_letter_code
_entity_poly.pdbx_strand_id
1 'polypeptide(L)'
;MNNNVTLPRSLGVLRIPDASLVDITEINRFGPGEICVISTGSQGEPRSALALMASESSKWLAIGPSDTVILSSHPIPGNENDVSRVLNGLVKLDAEVVHSGLHDVHATGHPRQEKLKTLLDVLNPEWFVPVHGEYRHLAANARLAQSTGISAERTVVCEDGNQIPLDDRGVRRSGTVPAGHLYVDGILDDLGSAVLHTDDTVTADTLQRTIRRATGQFVDQRTRRRPMIVPVVVET
;
A
#
# COMPACT_ATOMS: atom_id res chain seq x y z
N MET A 1 -7.90 -6.79 11.42
CA MET A 1 -9.31 -6.33 11.42
C MET A 1 -9.76 -5.83 12.79
N ASN A 2 -9.42 -6.49 13.90
CA ASN A 2 -9.81 -6.08 15.26
C ASN A 2 -9.56 -4.59 15.56
N ASN A 3 -8.35 -4.07 15.31
CA ASN A 3 -8.06 -2.64 15.51
C ASN A 3 -8.94 -1.72 14.66
N ASN A 4 -9.27 -2.12 13.43
CA ASN A 4 -10.11 -1.37 12.49
C ASN A 4 -11.60 -1.40 12.88
N VAL A 5 -12.00 -2.23 13.83
CA VAL A 5 -13.35 -2.23 14.41
C VAL A 5 -13.34 -1.50 15.76
N THR A 6 -12.38 -1.81 16.63
CA THR A 6 -12.30 -1.24 17.99
C THR A 6 -12.16 0.29 17.99
N LEU A 7 -11.26 0.83 17.16
CA LEU A 7 -11.00 2.27 17.13
C LEU A 7 -12.20 3.08 16.59
N PRO A 8 -12.80 2.74 15.43
CA PRO A 8 -14.01 3.44 14.99
C PRO A 8 -15.19 3.34 15.95
N ARG A 9 -15.31 2.24 16.71
CA ARG A 9 -16.33 2.11 17.77
C ARG A 9 -16.06 3.06 18.94
N SER A 10 -14.82 3.15 19.43
CA SER A 10 -14.48 4.07 20.52
C SER A 10 -14.64 5.54 20.11
N LEU A 11 -14.45 5.85 18.83
CA LEU A 11 -14.69 7.17 18.25
C LEU A 11 -16.17 7.44 17.90
N GLY A 12 -17.06 6.44 18.02
CA GLY A 12 -18.49 6.57 17.70
C GLY A 12 -18.81 6.65 16.20
N VAL A 13 -17.82 6.42 15.33
CA VAL A 13 -17.96 6.36 13.85
C VAL A 13 -18.63 5.06 13.42
N LEU A 14 -18.38 3.97 14.16
CA LEU A 14 -18.99 2.67 13.93
C LEU A 14 -19.89 2.29 15.10
N ARG A 15 -21.17 2.02 14.82
CA ARG A 15 -22.17 1.63 15.83
C ARG A 15 -22.63 0.21 15.57
N ILE A 16 -22.05 -0.73 16.30
CA ILE A 16 -22.41 -2.15 16.25
C ILE A 16 -22.62 -2.61 17.70
N PRO A 17 -23.74 -3.30 18.01
CA PRO A 17 -23.95 -3.91 19.34
C PRO A 17 -22.91 -4.98 19.63
N ASP A 18 -22.47 -5.12 20.89
CA ASP A 18 -21.51 -6.18 21.26
C ASP A 18 -22.06 -7.58 20.96
N ALA A 19 -23.37 -7.78 21.11
CA ALA A 19 -24.04 -9.04 20.78
C ALA A 19 -23.95 -9.44 19.30
N SER A 20 -23.59 -8.51 18.40
CA SER A 20 -23.40 -8.78 16.97
C SER A 20 -21.94 -9.11 16.62
N LEU A 21 -21.02 -9.05 17.59
CA LEU A 21 -19.62 -9.43 17.40
C LEU A 21 -19.37 -10.77 18.08
N VAL A 22 -18.88 -11.72 17.29
CA VAL A 22 -18.63 -13.10 17.73
C VAL A 22 -17.12 -13.35 17.66
N ASP A 23 -16.57 -14.00 18.68
CA ASP A 23 -15.19 -14.45 18.64
C ASP A 23 -15.05 -15.60 17.64
N ILE A 24 -14.01 -15.58 16.81
CA ILE A 24 -13.82 -16.59 15.76
C ILE A 24 -13.71 -18.02 16.31
N THR A 25 -13.32 -18.19 17.58
CA THR A 25 -13.30 -19.49 18.27
C THR A 25 -14.69 -20.11 18.42
N GLU A 26 -15.75 -19.30 18.37
CA GLU A 26 -17.14 -19.72 18.52
C GLU A 26 -17.87 -19.95 17.19
N ILE A 27 -17.18 -19.77 16.05
CA ILE A 27 -17.78 -19.80 14.71
C ILE A 27 -18.57 -21.10 14.42
N ASN A 28 -18.09 -22.23 14.92
CA ASN A 28 -18.72 -23.55 14.73
C ASN A 28 -20.06 -23.71 15.46
N ARG A 29 -20.47 -22.75 16.28
CA ARG A 29 -21.79 -22.75 16.95
C ARG A 29 -22.92 -22.27 16.04
N PHE A 30 -22.58 -21.69 14.89
CA PHE A 30 -23.51 -21.07 13.96
C PHE A 30 -23.65 -21.93 12.71
N GLY A 31 -24.87 -22.09 12.22
CA GLY A 31 -25.17 -22.74 10.96
C GLY A 31 -24.90 -21.84 9.75
N PRO A 32 -24.96 -22.39 8.52
CA PRO A 32 -24.83 -21.60 7.29
C PRO A 32 -25.82 -20.45 7.24
N GLY A 33 -25.35 -19.25 6.88
CA GLY A 33 -26.16 -18.03 6.79
C GLY A 33 -26.42 -17.30 8.12
N GLU A 34 -26.01 -17.85 9.25
CA GLU A 34 -26.15 -17.19 10.56
C GLU A 34 -24.95 -16.30 10.91
N ILE A 35 -23.85 -16.38 10.15
CA ILE A 35 -22.61 -15.65 10.41
C ILE A 35 -22.04 -14.97 9.15
N CYS A 36 -21.50 -13.78 9.33
CA CYS A 36 -20.75 -13.04 8.32
C CYS A 36 -19.31 -12.83 8.81
N VAL A 37 -18.34 -13.29 8.04
CA VAL A 37 -16.92 -13.18 8.39
C VAL A 37 -16.30 -12.00 7.65
N ILE A 38 -15.83 -11.01 8.42
CA ILE A 38 -15.08 -9.87 7.87
C ILE A 38 -13.59 -10.12 8.08
N SER A 39 -12.88 -10.34 6.98
CA SER A 39 -11.49 -10.80 6.98
C SER A 39 -10.51 -9.77 6.40
N THR A 40 -9.22 -9.94 6.67
CA THR A 40 -8.13 -9.26 5.95
C THR A 40 -7.67 -10.11 4.76
N GLY A 41 -6.89 -9.53 3.84
CA GLY A 41 -6.29 -10.28 2.74
C GLY A 41 -6.86 -10.00 1.36
N SER A 42 -7.56 -8.87 1.22
CA SER A 42 -8.16 -8.45 -0.05
C SER A 42 -7.12 -8.21 -1.16
N GLN A 43 -5.84 -8.04 -0.81
CA GLN A 43 -4.73 -7.88 -1.76
C GLN A 43 -3.91 -9.18 -1.96
N GLY A 44 -4.37 -10.30 -1.39
CA GLY A 44 -3.72 -11.60 -1.57
C GLY A 44 -2.46 -11.81 -0.72
N GLU A 45 -2.24 -11.01 0.33
CA GLU A 45 -1.05 -11.12 1.16
C GLU A 45 -0.95 -12.55 1.75
N PRO A 46 0.16 -13.29 1.58
CA PRO A 46 0.21 -14.72 1.85
C PRO A 46 -0.15 -15.13 3.29
N ARG A 47 0.05 -14.24 4.27
CA ARG A 47 -0.24 -14.47 5.69
C ARG A 47 -1.58 -13.89 6.14
N SER A 48 -2.34 -13.29 5.22
CA SER A 48 -3.66 -12.76 5.54
C SER A 48 -4.66 -13.88 5.80
N ALA A 49 -5.72 -13.56 6.54
CA ALA A 49 -6.73 -14.55 6.88
C ALA A 49 -7.42 -15.12 5.64
N LEU A 50 -7.76 -14.28 4.63
CA LEU A 50 -8.36 -14.76 3.39
C LEU A 50 -7.42 -15.69 2.61
N ALA A 51 -6.14 -15.35 2.48
CA ALA A 51 -5.17 -16.20 1.78
C ALA A 51 -5.01 -17.57 2.45
N LEU A 52 -4.96 -17.59 3.80
CA LEU A 52 -4.88 -18.83 4.56
C LEU A 52 -6.14 -19.70 4.41
N MET A 53 -7.33 -19.09 4.31
CA MET A 53 -8.57 -19.83 4.06
C MET A 53 -8.59 -20.41 2.63
N ALA A 54 -8.18 -19.62 1.64
CA ALA A 54 -8.10 -20.05 0.24
C ALA A 54 -7.05 -21.16 0.00
N SER A 55 -6.04 -21.27 0.87
CA SER A 55 -5.01 -22.32 0.83
C SER A 55 -5.25 -23.46 1.83
N GLU A 56 -6.46 -23.56 2.40
CA GLU A 56 -6.84 -24.59 3.38
C GLU A 56 -5.93 -24.66 4.62
N SER A 57 -5.22 -23.56 4.92
CA SER A 57 -4.22 -23.46 5.99
C SER A 57 -4.74 -22.69 7.21
N SER A 58 -5.95 -22.15 7.12
CA SER A 58 -6.64 -21.50 8.24
C SER A 58 -7.00 -22.53 9.30
N LYS A 59 -6.70 -22.22 10.57
CA LYS A 59 -7.04 -23.07 11.72
C LYS A 59 -8.47 -22.88 12.23
N TRP A 60 -9.15 -21.83 11.77
CA TRP A 60 -10.40 -21.36 12.34
C TRP A 60 -11.61 -21.63 11.46
N LEU A 61 -11.44 -21.49 10.14
CA LEU A 61 -12.52 -21.59 9.17
C LEU A 61 -12.01 -22.31 7.92
N ALA A 62 -12.75 -23.32 7.49
CA ALA A 62 -12.60 -23.95 6.19
C ALA A 62 -13.69 -23.41 5.26
N ILE A 63 -13.31 -23.09 4.02
CA ILE A 63 -14.24 -22.66 2.97
C ILE A 63 -14.67 -23.87 2.17
N GLY A 64 -15.94 -23.92 1.77
CA GLY A 64 -16.49 -24.99 0.95
C GLY A 64 -17.54 -24.52 -0.05
N PRO A 65 -18.24 -25.48 -0.70
CA PRO A 65 -19.12 -25.20 -1.84
C PRO A 65 -20.38 -24.38 -1.53
N SER A 66 -20.73 -24.24 -0.25
CA SER A 66 -21.88 -23.46 0.21
C SER A 66 -21.53 -22.01 0.56
N ASP A 67 -20.26 -21.63 0.45
CA ASP A 67 -19.79 -20.33 0.90
C ASP A 67 -19.69 -19.34 -0.26
N THR A 68 -20.08 -18.10 0.01
CA THR A 68 -19.88 -16.96 -0.89
C THR A 68 -18.81 -16.05 -0.33
N VAL A 69 -17.76 -15.81 -1.11
CA VAL A 69 -16.65 -14.93 -0.75
C VAL A 69 -16.69 -13.66 -1.59
N ILE A 70 -16.83 -12.52 -0.91
CA ILE A 70 -16.92 -11.20 -1.55
C ILE A 70 -15.59 -10.46 -1.39
N LEU A 71 -14.89 -10.25 -2.50
CA LEU A 71 -13.74 -9.35 -2.56
C LEU A 71 -14.20 -7.93 -2.87
N SER A 72 -14.49 -7.19 -1.80
CA SER A 72 -14.90 -5.78 -1.82
C SER A 72 -13.72 -4.82 -2.12
N SER A 73 -12.85 -5.18 -3.06
CA SER A 73 -11.60 -4.47 -3.38
C SER A 73 -11.20 -4.64 -4.85
N HIS A 74 -10.34 -3.75 -5.33
CA HIS A 74 -9.57 -3.97 -6.56
C HIS A 74 -8.11 -4.29 -6.22
N PRO A 75 -7.42 -5.12 -7.03
CA PRO A 75 -5.98 -5.29 -6.92
C PRO A 75 -5.27 -3.95 -7.08
N ILE A 76 -4.40 -3.62 -6.14
CA ILE A 76 -3.46 -2.52 -6.28
C ILE A 76 -2.41 -2.95 -7.32
N PRO A 77 -1.96 -2.05 -8.23
CA PRO A 77 -0.93 -2.38 -9.21
C PRO A 77 0.29 -3.05 -8.56
N GLY A 78 0.64 -4.24 -9.04
CA GLY A 78 1.70 -5.09 -8.48
C GLY A 78 1.19 -6.32 -7.71
N ASN A 79 -0.05 -6.30 -7.21
CA ASN A 79 -0.63 -7.38 -6.41
C ASN A 79 -1.51 -8.34 -7.23
N GLU A 80 -1.61 -8.18 -8.54
CA GLU A 80 -2.56 -8.93 -9.40
C GLU A 80 -2.36 -10.44 -9.31
N ASN A 81 -1.09 -10.89 -9.25
CA ASN A 81 -0.74 -12.30 -9.14
C ASN A 81 -1.15 -12.90 -7.80
N ASP A 82 -0.98 -12.14 -6.72
CA ASP A 82 -1.31 -12.59 -5.36
C ASP A 82 -2.81 -12.69 -5.17
N VAL A 83 -3.57 -11.68 -5.64
CA VAL A 83 -5.03 -11.74 -5.67
C VAL A 83 -5.52 -12.89 -6.54
N SER A 84 -4.94 -13.09 -7.72
CA SER A 84 -5.28 -14.21 -8.61
C SER A 84 -5.07 -15.57 -7.95
N ARG A 85 -4.01 -15.73 -7.16
CA ARG A 85 -3.74 -16.97 -6.42
C ARG A 85 -4.84 -17.26 -5.39
N VAL A 86 -5.28 -16.23 -4.66
CA VAL A 86 -6.39 -16.37 -3.70
C VAL A 86 -7.69 -16.72 -4.42
N LEU A 87 -8.03 -16.02 -5.50
CA LEU A 87 -9.24 -16.30 -6.29
C LEU A 87 -9.25 -17.75 -6.80
N ASN A 88 -8.13 -18.22 -7.37
CA ASN A 88 -8.01 -19.59 -7.84
C ASN A 88 -8.15 -20.62 -6.71
N GLY A 89 -7.59 -20.32 -5.52
CA GLY A 89 -7.75 -21.16 -4.34
C GLY A 89 -9.22 -21.29 -3.92
N LEU A 90 -9.94 -20.16 -3.86
CA LEU A 90 -11.36 -20.13 -3.51
C LEU A 90 -12.23 -20.89 -4.53
N VAL A 91 -12.01 -20.65 -5.82
CA VAL A 91 -12.76 -21.34 -6.89
C VAL A 91 -12.47 -22.84 -6.88
N LYS A 92 -11.24 -23.27 -6.56
CA LYS A 92 -10.88 -24.69 -6.43
C LYS A 92 -11.62 -25.37 -5.27
N LEU A 93 -12.06 -24.62 -4.26
CA LEU A 93 -12.88 -25.11 -3.15
C LEU A 93 -14.39 -25.09 -3.47
N ASP A 94 -14.75 -24.84 -4.74
CA ASP A 94 -16.12 -24.69 -5.23
C ASP A 94 -16.92 -23.56 -4.54
N ALA A 95 -16.24 -22.61 -3.89
CA ALA A 95 -16.87 -21.44 -3.31
C ALA A 95 -17.34 -20.47 -4.39
N GLU A 96 -18.47 -19.80 -4.15
CA GLU A 96 -18.90 -18.69 -5.00
C GLU A 96 -18.02 -17.46 -4.74
N VAL A 97 -17.45 -16.88 -5.78
CA VAL A 97 -16.55 -15.72 -5.63
C VAL A 97 -17.12 -14.51 -6.34
N VAL A 98 -17.42 -13.47 -5.56
CA VAL A 98 -17.91 -12.18 -6.04
C VAL A 98 -16.78 -11.16 -5.95
N HIS A 99 -16.45 -10.52 -7.06
CA HIS A 99 -15.43 -9.47 -7.11
C HIS A 99 -15.85 -8.33 -8.04
N SER A 100 -15.13 -7.21 -7.97
CA SER A 100 -15.48 -5.96 -8.64
C SER A 100 -15.48 -6.01 -10.18
N GLY A 101 -14.90 -7.05 -10.78
CA GLY A 101 -14.97 -7.29 -12.22
C GLY A 101 -16.32 -7.87 -12.67
N LEU A 102 -17.10 -8.43 -11.74
CA LEU A 102 -18.40 -9.05 -12.00
C LEU A 102 -19.56 -8.21 -11.45
N HIS A 103 -19.40 -7.64 -10.25
CA HIS A 103 -20.43 -6.90 -9.54
C HIS A 103 -19.90 -5.60 -8.95
N ASP A 104 -20.76 -4.60 -8.76
CA ASP A 104 -20.38 -3.33 -8.12
C ASP A 104 -20.27 -3.49 -6.58
N VAL A 105 -19.19 -4.13 -6.14
CA VAL A 105 -18.88 -4.40 -4.73
C VAL A 105 -17.76 -3.51 -4.21
N HIS A 106 -17.25 -2.57 -5.01
CA HIS A 106 -16.18 -1.69 -4.58
C HIS A 106 -16.27 -0.30 -5.21
N ALA A 107 -16.31 0.71 -4.36
CA ALA A 107 -16.13 2.10 -4.77
C ALA A 107 -14.69 2.54 -4.49
N THR A 108 -14.09 3.27 -5.45
CA THR A 108 -12.78 3.89 -5.24
C THR A 108 -12.84 4.96 -4.16
N GLY A 109 -11.82 4.99 -3.30
CA GLY A 109 -11.62 6.06 -2.32
C GLY A 109 -11.15 7.39 -2.94
N HIS A 110 -10.73 7.39 -4.20
CA HIS A 110 -10.21 8.58 -4.88
C HIS A 110 -11.23 9.17 -5.87
N PRO A 111 -11.39 10.51 -5.91
CA PRO A 111 -12.31 11.16 -6.84
C PRO A 111 -11.88 10.95 -8.30
N ARG A 112 -12.86 10.70 -9.17
CA ARG A 112 -12.69 10.69 -10.63
C ARG A 112 -12.81 12.12 -11.19
N GLN A 113 -12.55 12.28 -12.48
CA GLN A 113 -12.47 13.57 -13.18
C GLN A 113 -13.62 14.54 -12.83
N GLU A 114 -14.89 14.11 -12.89
CA GLU A 114 -16.02 15.03 -12.63
C GLU A 114 -16.07 15.51 -11.17
N LYS A 115 -15.70 14.68 -10.21
CA LYS A 115 -15.59 15.10 -8.79
C LYS A 115 -14.42 16.06 -8.59
N LEU A 116 -13.30 15.84 -9.29
CA LEU A 116 -12.16 16.76 -9.27
C LEU A 116 -12.50 18.11 -9.89
N LYS A 117 -13.20 18.14 -11.04
CA LYS A 117 -13.71 19.39 -11.64
C LYS A 117 -14.65 20.13 -10.69
N THR A 118 -15.61 19.41 -10.10
CA THR A 118 -16.54 19.99 -9.12
C THR A 118 -15.78 20.66 -7.96
N LEU A 119 -14.73 20.02 -7.45
CA LEU A 119 -13.90 20.60 -6.40
C LEU A 119 -13.20 21.88 -6.88
N LEU A 120 -12.63 21.88 -8.09
CA LEU A 120 -11.96 23.04 -8.66
C LEU A 120 -12.94 24.20 -8.91
N ASP A 121 -14.14 23.90 -9.40
CA ASP A 121 -15.19 24.88 -9.63
C ASP A 121 -15.68 25.52 -8.31
N VAL A 122 -15.82 24.71 -7.26
CA VAL A 122 -16.20 25.20 -5.92
C VAL A 122 -15.11 26.06 -5.28
N LEU A 123 -13.84 25.65 -5.42
CA LEU A 123 -12.72 26.36 -4.81
C LEU A 123 -12.30 27.61 -5.60
N ASN A 124 -12.50 27.63 -6.92
CA ASN A 124 -12.05 28.66 -7.85
C ASN A 124 -10.61 29.16 -7.53
N PRO A 125 -9.60 28.26 -7.53
CA PRO A 125 -8.28 28.61 -7.04
C PRO A 125 -7.53 29.52 -8.02
N GLU A 126 -6.74 30.47 -7.48
CA GLU A 126 -5.87 31.31 -8.32
C GLU A 126 -4.70 30.51 -8.92
N TRP A 127 -4.18 29.55 -8.15
CA TRP A 127 -3.06 28.67 -8.52
C TRP A 127 -3.41 27.23 -8.19
N PHE A 128 -2.95 26.30 -9.03
CA PHE A 128 -3.18 24.87 -8.82
C PHE A 128 -1.89 24.06 -8.88
N VAL A 129 -1.65 23.26 -7.83
CA VAL A 129 -0.55 22.31 -7.74
C VAL A 129 -1.14 20.93 -7.50
N PRO A 130 -1.19 20.04 -8.50
CA PRO A 130 -1.68 18.68 -8.29
C PRO A 130 -0.71 17.91 -7.39
N VAL A 131 -1.27 17.14 -6.46
CA VAL A 131 -0.52 16.29 -5.53
C VAL A 131 -1.10 14.86 -5.52
N HIS A 132 -0.38 13.93 -4.90
CA HIS A 132 -0.79 12.54 -4.67
C HIS A 132 -1.05 11.74 -5.96
N GLY A 133 0.02 11.29 -6.60
CA GLY A 133 -0.01 10.31 -7.69
C GLY A 133 1.30 10.30 -8.48
N GLU A 134 1.52 9.27 -9.30
CA GLU A 134 2.63 9.28 -10.27
C GLU A 134 2.55 10.48 -11.20
N TYR A 135 3.68 10.84 -11.82
CA TYR A 135 3.78 12.02 -12.70
C TYR A 135 2.68 12.10 -13.77
N ARG A 136 2.31 10.97 -14.39
CA ARG A 136 1.21 10.91 -15.37
C ARG A 136 -0.14 11.35 -14.79
N HIS A 137 -0.42 11.03 -13.52
CA HIS A 137 -1.64 11.44 -12.83
C HIS A 137 -1.59 12.94 -12.54
N LEU A 138 -0.45 13.46 -12.09
CA LEU A 138 -0.26 14.89 -11.82
C LEU A 138 -0.42 15.71 -13.10
N ALA A 139 0.17 15.27 -14.21
CA ALA A 139 0.04 15.90 -15.51
C ALA A 139 -1.41 15.86 -16.02
N ALA A 140 -2.13 14.76 -15.84
CA ALA A 140 -3.54 14.66 -16.21
C ALA A 140 -4.42 15.59 -15.36
N ASN A 141 -4.17 15.67 -14.05
CA ASN A 141 -4.89 16.55 -13.13
C ASN A 141 -4.62 18.04 -13.43
N ALA A 142 -3.39 18.40 -13.79
CA ALA A 142 -3.05 19.73 -14.29
C ALA A 142 -3.84 20.10 -15.55
N ARG A 143 -3.92 19.21 -16.54
CA ARG A 143 -4.74 19.44 -17.75
C ARG A 143 -6.22 19.53 -17.44
N LEU A 144 -6.69 18.78 -16.45
CA LEU A 144 -8.07 18.85 -15.97
C LEU A 144 -8.37 20.22 -15.36
N ALA A 145 -7.47 20.76 -14.53
CA ALA A 145 -7.61 22.10 -13.98
C ALA A 145 -7.56 23.20 -15.05
N GLN A 146 -6.77 22.99 -16.11
CA GLN A 146 -6.74 23.92 -17.23
C GLN A 146 -8.06 23.95 -18.00
N SER A 147 -8.76 22.82 -18.11
CA SER A 147 -10.05 22.78 -18.78
C SER A 147 -11.19 23.40 -17.97
N THR A 148 -11.00 23.63 -16.67
CA THR A 148 -11.95 24.39 -15.82
C THR A 148 -11.64 25.89 -15.78
N GLY A 149 -10.65 26.37 -16.55
CA GLY A 149 -10.36 27.80 -16.73
C GLY A 149 -9.13 28.33 -16.00
N ILE A 150 -8.40 27.49 -15.26
CA ILE A 150 -7.13 27.88 -14.63
C ILE A 150 -6.05 27.93 -15.72
N SER A 151 -5.31 29.02 -15.85
CA SER A 151 -4.30 29.12 -16.92
C SER A 151 -3.17 28.11 -16.73
N ALA A 152 -2.54 27.70 -17.83
CA ALA A 152 -1.39 26.80 -17.77
C ALA A 152 -0.22 27.40 -16.97
N GLU A 153 -0.04 28.73 -17.03
CA GLU A 153 0.96 29.47 -16.24
C GLU A 153 0.68 29.42 -14.73
N ARG A 154 -0.59 29.26 -14.34
CA ARG A 154 -1.04 29.15 -12.95
C ARG A 154 -1.18 27.72 -12.45
N THR A 155 -0.74 26.75 -13.26
CA THR A 155 -0.78 25.33 -12.94
C THR A 155 0.64 24.78 -12.85
N VAL A 156 1.07 24.35 -11.65
CA VAL A 156 2.46 23.94 -11.41
C VAL A 156 2.53 22.46 -11.05
N VAL A 157 3.08 21.63 -11.94
CA VAL A 157 3.34 20.22 -11.65
C VAL A 157 4.71 20.07 -11.01
N CYS A 158 4.76 19.56 -9.78
CA CYS A 158 5.99 19.38 -9.02
C CYS A 158 6.37 17.90 -8.89
N GLU A 159 7.67 17.68 -8.70
CA GLU A 159 8.23 16.41 -8.23
C GLU A 159 8.71 16.58 -6.79
N ASP A 160 8.93 15.46 -6.10
CA ASP A 160 9.45 15.47 -4.74
C ASP A 160 10.77 16.27 -4.66
N GLY A 161 10.85 17.14 -3.67
CA GLY A 161 11.98 18.04 -3.46
C GLY A 161 11.95 19.33 -4.27
N ASN A 162 11.00 19.55 -5.18
CA ASN A 162 10.83 20.86 -5.82
C ASN A 162 10.42 21.92 -4.80
N GLN A 163 11.08 23.09 -4.81
CA GLN A 163 10.68 24.25 -4.02
C GLN A 163 9.81 25.19 -4.85
N ILE A 164 8.63 25.50 -4.30
CA ILE A 164 7.66 26.43 -4.90
C ILE A 164 7.21 27.50 -3.89
N PRO A 165 7.95 28.61 -3.70
CA PRO A 165 7.47 29.71 -2.89
C PRO A 165 6.14 30.26 -3.41
N LEU A 166 5.27 30.57 -2.46
CA LEU A 166 4.03 31.31 -2.65
C LEU A 166 4.15 32.62 -1.89
N ASP A 167 4.07 33.74 -2.61
CA ASP A 167 4.06 35.09 -2.06
C ASP A 167 2.93 35.92 -2.69
N ASP A 168 2.85 37.22 -2.37
CA ASP A 168 1.85 38.15 -2.92
C ASP A 168 1.91 38.28 -4.45
N ARG A 169 2.98 37.77 -5.09
CA ARG A 169 3.15 37.76 -6.53
C ARG A 169 2.78 36.40 -7.14
N GLY A 170 2.34 35.42 -6.35
CA GLY A 170 1.91 34.09 -6.79
C GLY A 170 2.93 32.97 -6.56
N VAL A 171 2.76 31.85 -7.27
CA VAL A 171 3.62 30.66 -7.15
C VAL A 171 4.75 30.70 -8.17
N ARG A 172 5.98 30.41 -7.73
CA ARG A 172 7.18 30.40 -8.60
C ARG A 172 8.03 29.18 -8.28
N ARG A 173 8.75 28.64 -9.26
CA ARG A 173 9.80 27.64 -8.99
C ARG A 173 11.05 28.35 -8.51
N SER A 174 11.63 27.92 -7.38
CA SER A 174 12.80 28.59 -6.78
C SER A 174 14.03 27.71 -6.64
N GLY A 175 13.89 26.38 -6.62
CA GLY A 175 15.02 25.49 -6.38
C GLY A 175 14.58 24.08 -6.04
N THR A 176 15.49 23.32 -5.44
CA THR A 176 15.25 21.95 -4.97
C THR A 176 15.83 21.73 -3.58
N VAL A 177 15.24 20.80 -2.83
CA VAL A 177 15.78 20.23 -1.60
C VAL A 177 16.04 18.74 -1.77
N PRO A 178 16.92 18.12 -0.98
CA PRO A 178 17.06 16.67 -0.94
C PRO A 178 15.71 16.01 -0.59
N ALA A 179 15.23 15.13 -1.48
CA ALA A 179 13.99 14.38 -1.30
C ALA A 179 14.16 12.95 -1.83
N GLY A 180 15.00 12.18 -1.15
CA GLY A 180 15.24 10.78 -1.47
C GLY A 180 14.31 9.84 -0.68
N HIS A 181 14.26 8.58 -1.11
CA HIS A 181 13.58 7.53 -0.37
C HIS A 181 14.46 7.02 0.77
N LEU A 182 13.85 6.76 1.92
CA LEU A 182 14.44 6.00 3.02
C LEU A 182 13.77 4.64 3.06
N TYR A 183 14.54 3.58 2.82
CA TYR A 183 14.04 2.20 2.88
C TYR A 183 14.24 1.63 4.28
N VAL A 184 13.21 0.95 4.78
CA VAL A 184 13.17 0.35 6.12
C VAL A 184 12.98 -1.16 5.98
N ASP A 185 13.91 -1.93 6.55
CA ASP A 185 13.82 -3.39 6.62
C ASP A 185 14.08 -3.87 8.04
N GLY A 186 12.98 -4.05 8.78
CA GLY A 186 12.97 -4.57 10.14
C GLY A 186 13.65 -3.66 11.17
N ILE A 187 14.97 -3.83 11.33
CA ILE A 187 15.78 -3.30 12.45
C ILE A 187 16.68 -2.13 12.02
N LEU A 188 16.97 -2.00 10.72
CA LEU A 188 17.87 -0.97 10.19
C LEU A 188 17.07 0.08 9.42
N ASP A 189 17.21 1.34 9.86
CA ASP A 189 16.89 2.51 9.06
C ASP A 189 18.01 2.69 8.02
N ASP A 190 17.64 2.79 6.75
CA ASP A 190 18.51 2.97 5.57
C ASP A 190 19.20 1.72 5.03
N LEU A 191 18.41 0.87 4.35
CA LEU A 191 18.97 0.05 3.28
C LEU A 191 19.41 0.99 2.15
N GLY A 192 20.65 1.47 2.20
CA GLY A 192 21.19 2.33 1.17
C GLY A 192 21.02 1.71 -0.22
N SER A 193 20.69 2.54 -1.23
CA SER A 193 20.33 2.12 -2.60
C SER A 193 21.22 1.03 -3.22
N ALA A 194 22.50 0.97 -2.86
CA ALA A 194 23.44 -0.06 -3.29
C ALA A 194 23.03 -1.51 -2.93
N VAL A 195 22.23 -1.70 -1.88
CA VAL A 195 21.72 -3.04 -1.49
C VAL A 195 20.53 -3.45 -2.38
N LEU A 196 19.77 -2.48 -2.91
CA LEU A 196 18.62 -2.74 -3.79
C LEU A 196 19.03 -2.95 -5.26
N HIS A 197 20.24 -2.52 -5.65
CA HIS A 197 20.81 -2.72 -6.98
C HIS A 197 21.65 -3.99 -7.12
N THR A 198 21.61 -4.90 -6.15
CA THR A 198 22.15 -6.24 -6.37
C THR A 198 21.16 -7.00 -7.23
N ASP A 199 21.34 -6.89 -8.54
CA ASP A 199 20.76 -7.80 -9.53
C ASP A 199 20.84 -9.25 -9.02
N ASP A 200 19.88 -10.07 -9.41
CA ASP A 200 19.48 -11.44 -8.99
C ASP A 200 20.57 -12.55 -8.90
N THR A 201 21.83 -12.20 -8.64
CA THR A 201 22.93 -13.11 -8.33
C THR A 201 23.67 -12.62 -7.09
N VAL A 202 23.36 -13.24 -5.95
CA VAL A 202 24.18 -13.14 -4.75
C VAL A 202 25.52 -13.83 -5.04
N THR A 203 26.53 -13.07 -5.44
CA THR A 203 27.90 -13.56 -5.61
C THR A 203 28.68 -13.41 -4.30
N ALA A 204 29.74 -14.20 -4.11
CA ALA A 204 30.62 -14.03 -2.94
C ALA A 204 31.18 -12.60 -2.82
N ASP A 205 31.47 -11.95 -3.95
CA ASP A 205 31.90 -10.56 -4.00
C ASP A 205 30.84 -9.58 -3.49
N THR A 206 29.59 -9.78 -3.90
CA THR A 206 28.46 -8.97 -3.43
C THR A 206 28.26 -9.15 -1.92
N LEU A 207 28.30 -10.39 -1.43
CA LEU A 207 28.23 -10.70 0.01
C LEU A 207 29.38 -10.06 0.80
N GLN A 208 30.62 -10.17 0.32
CA GLN A 208 31.78 -9.56 0.97
C GLN A 208 31.63 -8.04 1.06
N ARG A 209 31.19 -7.37 -0.01
CA ARG A 209 30.99 -5.90 0.02
C ARG A 209 29.88 -5.50 0.99
N THR A 210 28.76 -6.21 0.97
CA THR A 210 27.61 -5.94 1.85
C THR A 210 28.00 -6.16 3.32
N ILE A 211 28.65 -7.28 3.64
CA ILE A 211 29.11 -7.58 5.01
C ILE A 211 30.13 -6.54 5.48
N ARG A 212 31.10 -6.17 4.64
CA ARG A 212 32.12 -5.16 5.00
C ARG A 212 31.46 -3.81 5.31
N ARG A 213 30.50 -3.39 4.48
CA ARG A 213 29.83 -2.10 4.62
C ARG A 213 28.93 -2.06 5.84
N ALA A 214 28.08 -3.06 6.03
CA ALA A 214 27.17 -3.16 7.18
C ALA A 214 27.97 -3.23 8.50
N THR A 215 29.00 -4.07 8.55
CA THR A 215 29.86 -4.18 9.74
C THR A 215 30.63 -2.88 9.99
N GLY A 216 31.13 -2.23 8.93
CA GLY A 216 31.83 -0.96 9.04
C GLY A 216 30.95 0.16 9.60
N GLN A 217 29.72 0.29 9.10
CA GLN A 217 28.75 1.26 9.60
C GLN A 217 28.38 1.00 11.06
N PHE A 218 28.13 -0.27 11.43
CA PHE A 218 27.85 -0.66 12.81
C PHE A 218 28.98 -0.29 13.77
N VAL A 219 30.23 -0.60 13.40
CA VAL A 219 31.40 -0.31 14.23
C VAL A 219 31.64 1.20 14.36
N ASP A 220 31.51 1.96 13.27
CA ASP A 220 31.67 3.42 13.29
C ASP A 220 30.64 4.08 14.20
N GLN A 221 29.35 3.70 14.08
CA GLN A 221 28.27 4.24 14.91
C GLN A 221 28.48 3.96 16.40
N ARG A 222 28.93 2.76 16.75
CA ARG A 222 29.00 2.31 18.14
C ARG A 222 30.30 2.67 18.83
N THR A 223 31.40 2.78 18.08
CA THR A 223 32.74 2.94 18.66
C THR A 223 33.47 4.20 18.19
N ARG A 224 32.95 4.91 17.17
CA ARG A 224 33.61 6.03 16.47
C ARG A 224 35.01 5.68 15.97
N ARG A 225 35.23 4.42 15.59
CA ARG A 225 36.50 3.90 15.06
C ARG A 225 36.25 3.25 13.70
N ARG A 226 37.27 3.30 12.84
CA ARG A 226 37.24 2.72 11.49
C ARG A 226 38.31 1.63 11.34
N PRO A 227 38.13 0.47 12.00
CA PRO A 227 39.08 -0.63 11.84
C PRO A 227 39.00 -1.21 10.43
N MET A 228 40.10 -1.85 10.01
CA MET A 228 40.12 -2.63 8.77
C MET A 228 39.25 -3.88 8.96
N ILE A 229 38.22 -4.04 8.13
CA ILE A 229 37.32 -5.20 8.13
C ILE A 229 37.51 -5.94 6.81
N VAL A 230 37.87 -7.23 6.90
CA VAL A 230 38.08 -8.11 5.75
C VAL A 230 37.15 -9.32 5.88
N PRO A 231 35.94 -9.28 5.30
CA PRO A 231 35.06 -10.44 5.30
C PRO A 231 35.57 -11.51 4.35
N VAL A 232 35.51 -12.77 4.78
CA VAL A 232 35.83 -13.93 3.97
C VAL A 232 34.54 -14.69 3.72
N VAL A 233 34.18 -14.85 2.44
CA VAL A 233 33.04 -15.69 2.03
C VAL A 233 33.61 -16.95 1.39
N VAL A 234 33.20 -18.10 1.89
CA VAL A 234 33.60 -19.41 1.38
C VAL A 234 32.44 -19.96 0.56
N GLU A 235 32.66 -20.19 -0.72
CA GLU A 235 31.70 -20.88 -1.58
C GLU A 235 31.86 -22.40 -1.37
N THR A 236 30.76 -23.09 -1.10
CA THR A 236 30.68 -24.56 -1.04
C THR A 236 29.95 -25.10 -2.25
#